data_AF-A0A8B8FJJ5-F1
#
_entry.id   AF-A0A8B8FJJ5-F1
#
_cell.length_a   1.000
_cell.length_b   1.000
_cell.length_c   1.000
_cell.angle_alpha   90.00
_cell.angle_beta   90.00
_cell.angle_gamma   90.00
#
_symmetry.space_group_name_H-M   'P 1'
#
loop_
_entity.id
_entity.type
_entity.pdbx_description
1 polymer ?
#
loop_
_entity_poly.entity_id
_entity_poly.type
_entity_poly.pdbx_seq_one_letter_code
_entity_poly.pdbx_strand_id
1 'polypeptide(L)'
;MSGSKRYGSSSSYSSHSPPVPERWIKCPRKSFTAITDKFVAFKTPLDSKYDEQVPIINRFNTEMLFSSMANMKVCLGLWIDLTKTSRFYDKSEIENMKCGYVKIPCAGHDHPPTREQAQLFVDICSKFVDKNPLKCIGVHCTHGFNRTGFMIATYLIEILDFDVTSAIAQFAAARPPGIYKQDYIVELFQRYSDEKPILAPELPDWCLESVDDNHLSNRHESSSRHKQEFREQDSKDRREYEPNNKRSRNEINNQNPVFMEGVSGVSAIFDQPRLGNIQKTVQNLCKWNRNGFPGSQPVSMDIKNMKLLSTKPYRVTWKADGTRYMMYIQGENEIYFIDRDNSVFEVEGLKFLHRKNLDHHLKDTLLDGEMIIDKVDGQNIPRYLVYDVVAFEGFDVGKEPFFPNRLMLIEIDIIKPRHQAMITGRLNKTHEPFSIRLKQFYDINATDKLLGNFSKNLCHEPDGLIFQPSTDSYVAGTCPEVLKWKPLELNSVDFRLKIVTEGGTGW
;
A
#
# COMPACT_ATOMS: atom_id res chain seq x y z
N MET A 1 -51.30 25.11 -57.22
CA MET A 1 -52.29 24.06 -56.85
C MET A 1 -52.17 22.96 -57.90
N SER A 2 -51.94 21.67 -57.67
CA SER A 2 -51.96 20.78 -56.50
C SER A 2 -51.11 19.56 -56.93
N GLY A 3 -50.04 19.18 -56.22
CA GLY A 3 -50.13 18.33 -55.03
C GLY A 3 -49.98 16.86 -55.39
N SER A 4 -48.78 16.43 -55.80
CA SER A 4 -48.46 15.01 -56.05
C SER A 4 -48.31 14.28 -54.72
N LYS A 5 -49.23 13.34 -54.44
CA LYS A 5 -49.13 12.36 -53.36
C LYS A 5 -47.91 11.46 -53.61
N ARG A 6 -46.85 11.59 -52.79
CA ARG A 6 -45.83 10.56 -52.63
C ARG A 6 -46.19 9.71 -51.42
N TYR A 7 -46.26 8.41 -51.64
CA TYR A 7 -46.39 7.38 -50.63
C TYR A 7 -45.34 7.56 -49.54
N GLY A 8 -45.78 7.47 -48.29
CA GLY A 8 -44.91 7.48 -47.12
C GLY A 8 -43.93 6.32 -47.19
N SER A 9 -42.66 6.66 -47.39
CA SER A 9 -41.55 5.80 -47.04
C SER A 9 -41.50 5.76 -45.52
N SER A 10 -41.98 4.66 -44.92
CA SER A 10 -41.61 4.29 -43.57
C SER A 10 -40.10 4.08 -43.54
N SER A 11 -39.34 5.13 -43.25
CA SER A 11 -37.95 4.98 -42.85
C SER A 11 -37.97 4.31 -41.49
N SER A 12 -37.65 3.01 -41.47
CA SER A 12 -37.27 2.30 -40.27
C SER A 12 -36.11 3.05 -39.62
N TYR A 13 -36.41 3.85 -38.60
CA TYR A 13 -35.39 4.31 -37.66
C TYR A 13 -34.85 3.07 -36.97
N SER A 14 -33.76 2.53 -37.48
CA SER A 14 -32.99 1.54 -36.75
C SER A 14 -32.42 2.25 -35.53
N SER A 15 -33.00 1.98 -34.36
CA SER A 15 -32.59 2.49 -33.05
C SER A 15 -31.28 1.85 -32.60
N HIS A 16 -30.22 1.97 -33.41
CA HIS A 16 -28.91 1.45 -33.02
C HIS A 16 -28.30 2.41 -31.98
N SER A 17 -28.30 1.98 -30.72
CA SER A 17 -27.54 2.64 -29.66
C SER A 17 -26.09 2.85 -30.09
N PRO A 18 -25.48 4.02 -29.80
CA PRO A 18 -24.11 4.30 -30.21
C PRO A 18 -23.16 3.23 -29.66
N PRO A 19 -22.05 2.92 -30.35
CA PRO A 19 -21.17 1.84 -29.93
C PRO A 19 -20.48 2.15 -28.59
N VAL A 20 -20.30 1.12 -27.77
CA VAL A 20 -19.44 1.17 -26.58
C VAL A 20 -18.03 1.60 -27.00
N PRO A 21 -17.33 2.47 -26.26
CA PRO A 21 -15.96 2.84 -26.61
C PRO A 21 -15.03 1.63 -26.68
N GLU A 22 -14.11 1.64 -27.64
CA GLU A 22 -13.10 0.59 -27.78
C GLU A 22 -12.34 0.38 -26.45
N ARG A 23 -12.03 -0.88 -26.12
CA ARG A 23 -11.30 -1.28 -24.89
C ARG A 23 -11.99 -0.91 -23.57
N TRP A 24 -13.26 -0.47 -23.60
CA TRP A 24 -13.97 -0.04 -22.38
C TRP A 24 -14.45 -1.21 -21.51
N ILE A 25 -14.83 -2.34 -22.13
CA ILE A 25 -15.46 -3.48 -21.42
C ILE A 25 -14.53 -4.06 -20.35
N LYS A 26 -13.29 -4.38 -20.71
CA LYS A 26 -12.27 -4.95 -19.80
C LYS A 26 -11.49 -3.88 -19.02
N CYS A 27 -11.63 -2.60 -19.37
CA CYS A 27 -11.05 -1.50 -18.61
C CYS A 27 -11.60 -1.50 -17.16
N PRO A 28 -10.74 -1.46 -16.12
CA PRO A 28 -11.19 -1.49 -14.73
C PRO A 28 -12.05 -0.27 -14.40
N ARG A 29 -13.03 -0.40 -13.49
CA ARG A 29 -14.05 0.64 -13.25
C ARG A 29 -13.51 1.96 -12.69
N LYS A 30 -12.69 1.89 -11.63
CA LYS A 30 -12.24 3.05 -10.84
C LYS A 30 -10.88 2.82 -10.19
N SER A 31 -10.29 3.85 -9.60
CA SER A 31 -9.10 3.74 -8.75
C SER A 31 -9.40 2.86 -7.53
N PHE A 32 -8.36 2.14 -7.10
CA PHE A 32 -8.43 1.26 -5.93
C PHE A 32 -8.55 2.07 -4.64
N THR A 33 -7.82 3.18 -4.57
CA THR A 33 -7.83 4.14 -3.47
C THR A 33 -8.14 5.55 -3.97
N ALA A 34 -8.41 6.47 -3.04
CA ALA A 34 -8.42 7.90 -3.35
C ALA A 34 -6.97 8.37 -3.56
N ILE A 35 -6.75 9.19 -4.57
CA ILE A 35 -5.46 9.81 -4.85
C ILE A 35 -5.35 11.02 -3.93
N THR A 36 -4.36 10.99 -3.04
CA THR A 36 -4.10 12.01 -2.00
C THR A 36 -5.36 12.41 -1.21
N ASP A 37 -6.25 11.45 -0.95
CA ASP A 37 -7.54 11.65 -0.27
C ASP A 37 -8.48 12.71 -0.90
N LYS A 38 -8.20 13.15 -2.13
CA LYS A 38 -8.96 14.20 -2.82
C LYS A 38 -9.58 13.73 -4.12
N PHE A 39 -8.93 12.84 -4.86
CA PHE A 39 -9.40 12.46 -6.18
C PHE A 39 -9.78 10.98 -6.27
N VAL A 40 -10.85 10.70 -7.01
CA VAL A 40 -11.21 9.35 -7.43
C VAL A 40 -11.21 9.33 -8.96
N ALA A 41 -10.31 8.55 -9.54
CA ALA A 41 -10.21 8.40 -10.99
C ALA A 41 -11.05 7.20 -11.45
N PHE A 42 -11.82 7.33 -12.54
CA PHE A 42 -12.63 6.22 -13.05
C PHE A 42 -12.83 6.29 -14.56
N LYS A 43 -13.25 5.17 -15.17
CA LYS A 43 -13.66 5.14 -16.59
C LYS A 43 -15.04 5.79 -16.74
N THR A 44 -15.40 6.30 -17.92
CA THR A 44 -16.74 6.89 -18.09
C THR A 44 -17.82 5.85 -17.75
N PRO A 45 -18.79 6.13 -16.88
CA PRO A 45 -19.96 5.28 -16.73
C PRO A 45 -20.76 5.23 -18.03
N LEU A 46 -21.52 4.15 -18.23
CA LEU A 46 -22.47 4.00 -19.33
C LEU A 46 -23.86 3.75 -18.74
N ASP A 47 -24.84 4.49 -19.24
CA ASP A 47 -26.25 4.31 -18.89
C ASP A 47 -26.89 3.11 -19.63
N SER A 48 -28.15 2.84 -19.33
CA SER A 48 -28.86 1.64 -19.77
C SER A 48 -28.96 1.46 -21.28
N LYS A 49 -28.75 2.52 -22.09
CA LYS A 49 -28.78 2.39 -23.55
C LYS A 49 -27.64 1.54 -24.12
N TYR A 50 -26.60 1.27 -23.33
CA TYR A 50 -25.48 0.40 -23.69
C TYR A 50 -25.62 -1.02 -23.14
N ASP A 51 -26.67 -1.34 -22.38
CA ASP A 51 -26.80 -2.61 -21.65
C ASP A 51 -26.82 -3.85 -22.56
N GLU A 52 -27.30 -3.71 -23.80
CA GLU A 52 -27.29 -4.76 -24.82
C GLU A 52 -25.88 -5.05 -25.37
N GLN A 53 -24.97 -4.07 -25.32
CA GLN A 53 -23.60 -4.18 -25.81
C GLN A 53 -22.59 -4.53 -24.70
N VAL A 54 -23.00 -4.48 -23.43
CA VAL A 54 -22.13 -4.65 -22.27
C VAL A 54 -22.59 -5.85 -21.41
N PRO A 55 -21.75 -6.89 -21.25
CA PRO A 55 -22.05 -8.00 -20.35
C PRO A 55 -22.36 -7.51 -18.93
N ILE A 56 -23.32 -8.13 -18.25
CA ILE A 56 -23.79 -7.73 -16.90
C ILE A 56 -22.61 -7.54 -15.93
N ILE A 57 -21.65 -8.48 -15.94
CA ILE A 57 -20.47 -8.43 -15.06
C ILE A 57 -19.56 -7.22 -15.33
N ASN A 58 -19.59 -6.65 -16.52
CA ASN A 58 -18.79 -5.49 -16.94
C ASN A 58 -19.54 -4.16 -16.88
N ARG A 59 -20.86 -4.17 -16.60
CA ARG A 59 -21.67 -2.94 -16.50
C ARG A 59 -21.12 -2.01 -15.42
N PHE A 60 -21.21 -0.71 -15.69
CA PHE A 60 -20.75 0.33 -14.79
C PHE A 60 -21.49 1.62 -15.09
N ASN A 61 -22.53 1.90 -14.31
CA ASN A 61 -23.33 3.12 -14.38
C ASN A 61 -22.95 4.10 -13.24
N THR A 62 -23.58 5.27 -13.24
CA THR A 62 -23.34 6.34 -12.26
C THR A 62 -23.67 5.91 -10.83
N GLU A 63 -24.82 5.24 -10.64
CA GLU A 63 -25.29 4.73 -9.35
C GLU A 63 -24.32 3.70 -8.73
N MET A 64 -23.76 2.81 -9.54
CA MET A 64 -22.75 1.84 -9.09
C MET A 64 -21.50 2.53 -8.55
N LEU A 65 -21.09 3.66 -9.14
CA LEU A 65 -19.96 4.42 -8.61
C LEU A 65 -20.32 5.04 -7.26
N PHE A 66 -21.44 5.75 -7.16
CA PHE A 66 -21.87 6.36 -5.89
C PHE A 66 -22.05 5.32 -4.77
N SER A 67 -22.67 4.18 -5.08
CA SER A 67 -22.82 3.06 -4.13
C SER A 67 -21.48 2.52 -3.68
N SER A 68 -20.54 2.34 -4.62
CA SER A 68 -19.18 1.92 -4.29
C SER A 68 -18.45 2.94 -3.42
N MET A 69 -18.62 4.24 -3.67
CA MET A 69 -18.00 5.32 -2.88
C MET A 69 -18.60 5.41 -1.48
N ALA A 70 -19.93 5.29 -1.36
CA ALA A 70 -20.61 5.24 -0.07
C ALA A 70 -20.11 4.07 0.80
N ASN A 71 -19.94 2.88 0.21
CA ASN A 71 -19.39 1.71 0.91
C ASN A 71 -17.94 1.92 1.37
N MET A 72 -17.16 2.70 0.63
CA MET A 72 -15.79 3.10 1.01
C MET A 72 -15.75 4.31 1.95
N LYS A 73 -16.91 4.82 2.39
CA LYS A 73 -17.06 6.06 3.18
C LYS A 73 -16.41 7.28 2.52
N VAL A 74 -16.40 7.31 1.18
CA VAL A 74 -15.92 8.41 0.37
C VAL A 74 -17.13 9.23 -0.10
N CYS A 75 -17.16 10.52 0.24
CA CYS A 75 -18.21 11.44 -0.19
C CYS A 75 -17.76 12.18 -1.46
N LEU A 76 -18.30 11.81 -2.63
CA LEU A 76 -18.10 12.58 -3.86
C LEU A 76 -18.93 13.86 -3.80
N GLY A 77 -18.27 15.02 -3.96
CA GLY A 77 -18.96 16.31 -3.99
C GLY A 77 -18.81 17.09 -5.30
N LEU A 78 -17.87 16.69 -6.15
CA LEU A 78 -17.68 17.25 -7.49
C LEU A 78 -17.34 16.13 -8.47
N TRP A 79 -17.92 16.20 -9.66
CA TRP A 79 -17.72 15.28 -10.76
C TRP A 79 -17.18 16.05 -11.96
N ILE A 80 -15.99 15.69 -12.42
CA ILE A 80 -15.30 16.31 -13.55
C ILE A 80 -15.26 15.32 -14.71
N ASP A 81 -15.97 15.67 -15.78
CA ASP A 81 -16.01 14.94 -17.04
C ASP A 81 -15.05 15.57 -18.06
N LEU A 82 -14.00 14.83 -18.43
CA LEU A 82 -12.98 15.24 -19.40
C LEU A 82 -13.29 14.79 -20.85
N THR A 83 -14.44 14.16 -21.08
CA THR A 83 -14.82 13.66 -22.40
C THR A 83 -15.34 14.79 -23.30
N LYS A 84 -15.09 14.70 -24.61
CA LYS A 84 -15.62 15.67 -25.58
C LYS A 84 -17.13 15.50 -25.81
N THR A 85 -17.63 14.27 -25.71
CA THR A 85 -19.02 13.91 -25.99
C THR A 85 -19.85 13.85 -24.71
N SER A 86 -21.16 14.04 -24.80
CA SER A 86 -22.09 13.86 -23.66
C SER A 86 -23.00 12.65 -23.86
N ARG A 87 -22.58 11.68 -24.68
CA ARG A 87 -23.40 10.52 -25.04
C ARG A 87 -23.41 9.39 -24.01
N PHE A 88 -22.62 9.43 -22.95
CA PHE A 88 -22.36 8.24 -22.12
C PHE A 88 -23.36 8.03 -20.99
N TYR A 89 -23.78 9.10 -20.33
CA TYR A 89 -24.77 9.11 -19.25
C TYR A 89 -25.40 10.51 -19.16
N ASP A 90 -26.52 10.66 -18.48
CA ASP A 90 -27.12 11.98 -18.23
C ASP A 90 -26.48 12.63 -17.00
N LYS A 91 -26.04 13.88 -17.13
CA LYS A 91 -25.49 14.66 -16.01
C LYS A 91 -26.51 14.87 -14.89
N SER A 92 -27.80 14.84 -15.19
CA SER A 92 -28.87 15.00 -14.21
C SER A 92 -28.81 13.92 -13.12
N GLU A 93 -28.35 12.70 -13.45
CA GLU A 93 -28.12 11.61 -12.50
C GLU A 93 -27.09 11.97 -11.42
N ILE A 94 -26.07 12.75 -11.79
CA ILE A 94 -25.01 13.20 -10.88
C ILE A 94 -25.53 14.31 -9.96
N GLU A 95 -26.25 15.26 -10.53
CA GLU A 95 -26.85 16.40 -9.82
C GLU A 95 -27.91 15.91 -8.80
N ASN A 96 -28.70 14.89 -9.17
CA ASN A 96 -29.69 14.25 -8.28
C ASN A 96 -29.04 13.60 -7.04
N MET A 97 -27.78 13.14 -7.16
CA MET A 97 -27.00 12.61 -6.04
C MET A 97 -26.33 13.70 -5.19
N LYS A 98 -26.72 14.97 -5.37
CA LYS A 98 -26.16 16.16 -4.69
C LYS A 98 -24.65 16.33 -4.91
N CYS A 99 -24.17 15.90 -6.07
CA CYS A 99 -22.78 16.06 -6.50
C CYS A 99 -22.73 17.15 -7.59
N GLY A 100 -21.83 18.12 -7.46
CA GLY A 100 -21.61 19.11 -8.51
C GLY A 100 -21.10 18.45 -9.79
N TYR A 101 -21.41 19.02 -10.94
CA TYR A 101 -20.97 18.50 -12.24
C TYR A 101 -20.25 19.60 -13.06
N VAL A 102 -19.08 19.27 -13.56
CA VAL A 102 -18.26 20.13 -14.43
C VAL A 102 -17.77 19.31 -15.62
N LYS A 103 -17.89 19.88 -16.82
CA LYS A 103 -17.31 19.29 -18.03
C LYS A 103 -16.15 20.15 -18.53
N ILE A 104 -14.98 19.56 -18.70
CA ILE A 104 -13.81 20.19 -19.31
C ILE A 104 -13.51 19.41 -20.61
N PRO A 105 -14.06 19.83 -21.76
CA PRO A 105 -13.98 19.03 -22.98
C PRO A 105 -12.56 19.03 -23.54
N CYS A 106 -11.82 17.94 -23.32
CA CYS A 106 -10.54 17.71 -24.00
C CYS A 106 -10.78 17.19 -25.43
N ALA A 107 -10.09 17.75 -26.41
CA ALA A 107 -10.21 17.32 -27.82
C ALA A 107 -9.92 15.81 -27.98
N GLY A 108 -10.54 15.18 -28.98
CA GLY A 108 -10.13 13.84 -29.42
C GLY A 108 -8.76 13.90 -30.13
N HIS A 109 -8.16 12.75 -30.42
CA HIS A 109 -6.82 12.55 -31.02
C HIS A 109 -5.64 12.44 -30.06
N ASP A 110 -5.85 11.81 -28.90
CA ASP A 110 -4.76 11.32 -28.06
C ASP A 110 -3.76 12.36 -27.52
N HIS A 111 -3.88 13.64 -27.81
CA HIS A 111 -2.97 14.66 -27.30
C HIS A 111 -3.20 14.97 -25.82
N PRO A 112 -2.13 15.34 -25.08
CA PRO A 112 -2.24 15.83 -23.71
C PRO A 112 -3.13 17.08 -23.59
N PRO A 113 -3.84 17.29 -22.46
CA PRO A 113 -4.60 18.51 -22.20
C PRO A 113 -3.74 19.78 -22.34
N THR A 114 -4.30 20.86 -22.89
CA THR A 114 -3.56 22.14 -23.04
C THR A 114 -3.27 22.79 -21.68
N ARG A 115 -2.40 23.81 -21.65
CA ARG A 115 -2.10 24.55 -20.41
C ARG A 115 -3.35 25.23 -19.85
N GLU A 116 -4.19 25.79 -20.71
CA GLU A 116 -5.44 26.46 -20.32
C GLU A 116 -6.44 25.47 -19.73
N GLN A 117 -6.53 24.26 -20.31
CA GLN A 117 -7.39 23.20 -19.78
C GLN A 117 -6.90 22.69 -18.42
N ALA A 118 -5.59 22.51 -18.28
CA ALA A 118 -4.97 22.09 -17.02
C ALA A 118 -5.15 23.15 -15.93
N GLN A 119 -4.93 24.43 -16.25
CA GLN A 119 -5.15 25.53 -15.31
C GLN A 119 -6.62 25.63 -14.88
N LEU A 120 -7.56 25.51 -15.84
CA LEU A 120 -8.99 25.51 -15.51
C LEU A 120 -9.35 24.35 -14.58
N PHE A 121 -8.79 23.16 -14.82
CA PHE A 121 -8.97 22.02 -13.93
C PHE A 121 -8.44 22.32 -12.53
N VAL A 122 -7.23 22.86 -12.43
CA VAL A 122 -6.59 23.21 -11.16
C VAL A 122 -7.42 24.23 -10.38
N ASP A 123 -7.84 25.32 -11.03
CA ASP A 123 -8.65 26.37 -10.41
C ASP A 123 -9.97 25.84 -9.86
N ILE A 124 -10.64 24.96 -10.61
CA ILE A 124 -11.91 24.34 -10.21
C ILE A 124 -11.68 23.43 -9.00
N CYS A 125 -10.63 22.61 -9.04
CA CYS A 125 -10.30 21.69 -7.96
C CYS A 125 -9.93 22.44 -6.67
N SER A 126 -9.05 23.45 -6.74
CA SER A 126 -8.64 24.24 -5.58
C SER A 126 -9.84 24.94 -4.94
N LYS A 127 -10.65 25.65 -5.74
CA LYS A 127 -11.88 26.31 -5.25
C LYS A 127 -12.86 25.34 -4.60
N PHE A 128 -12.97 24.12 -5.12
CA PHE A 128 -13.83 23.10 -4.56
C PHE A 128 -13.29 22.56 -3.24
N VAL A 129 -11.99 22.20 -3.19
CA VAL A 129 -11.33 21.63 -2.02
C VAL A 129 -11.34 22.62 -0.85
N ASP A 130 -11.10 23.91 -1.11
CA ASP A 130 -11.14 24.97 -0.10
C ASP A 130 -12.51 25.07 0.56
N LYS A 131 -13.59 24.95 -0.23
CA LYS A 131 -14.98 25.03 0.25
C LYS A 131 -15.50 23.72 0.82
N ASN A 132 -14.96 22.59 0.39
CA ASN A 132 -15.45 21.25 0.72
C ASN A 132 -14.31 20.31 1.12
N PRO A 133 -13.56 20.59 2.19
CA PRO A 133 -12.32 19.88 2.51
C PRO A 133 -12.51 18.38 2.82
N LEU A 134 -13.72 17.95 3.19
CA LEU A 134 -14.05 16.55 3.51
C LEU A 134 -14.61 15.77 2.31
N LYS A 135 -14.82 16.41 1.16
CA LYS A 135 -15.39 15.76 -0.04
C LYS A 135 -14.29 15.48 -1.06
N CYS A 136 -14.46 14.39 -1.79
CA CYS A 136 -13.62 14.01 -2.91
C CYS A 136 -14.18 14.53 -4.24
N ILE A 137 -13.27 14.70 -5.20
CA ILE A 137 -13.54 15.03 -6.59
C ILE A 137 -13.43 13.74 -7.41
N GLY A 138 -14.51 13.37 -8.08
CA GLY A 138 -14.50 12.32 -9.08
C GLY A 138 -14.03 12.87 -10.42
N VAL A 139 -13.05 12.24 -11.05
CA VAL A 139 -12.53 12.67 -12.36
C VAL A 139 -12.50 11.49 -13.32
N HIS A 140 -13.05 11.68 -14.53
CA HIS A 140 -12.95 10.66 -15.56
C HIS A 140 -12.70 11.25 -16.95
N CYS A 141 -12.14 10.42 -17.82
CA CYS A 141 -12.21 10.58 -19.26
C CYS A 141 -12.92 9.34 -19.84
N THR A 142 -12.58 8.90 -21.04
CA THR A 142 -13.18 7.66 -21.60
C THR A 142 -12.77 6.44 -20.76
N HIS A 143 -11.48 6.25 -20.52
CA HIS A 143 -10.94 5.10 -19.77
C HIS A 143 -10.46 5.45 -18.34
N GLY A 144 -10.29 6.75 -18.05
CA GLY A 144 -9.87 7.19 -16.71
C GLY A 144 -8.38 7.03 -16.42
N PHE A 145 -7.52 7.09 -17.44
CA PHE A 145 -6.06 6.91 -17.31
C PHE A 145 -5.28 8.13 -17.81
N ASN A 146 -5.04 8.29 -19.12
CA ASN A 146 -4.09 9.31 -19.61
C ASN A 146 -4.53 10.76 -19.32
N ARG A 147 -5.66 11.22 -19.86
CA ARG A 147 -6.18 12.58 -19.61
C ARG A 147 -6.48 12.81 -18.13
N THR A 148 -7.06 11.82 -17.47
CA THR A 148 -7.41 11.90 -16.04
C THR A 148 -6.17 12.01 -15.17
N GLY A 149 -5.19 11.15 -15.41
CA GLY A 149 -3.91 11.14 -14.71
C GLY A 149 -3.10 12.39 -14.98
N PHE A 150 -3.08 12.89 -16.21
CA PHE A 150 -2.43 14.16 -16.53
C PHE A 150 -3.02 15.32 -15.74
N MET A 151 -4.35 15.50 -15.77
CA MET A 151 -5.02 16.58 -15.03
C MET A 151 -4.78 16.48 -13.51
N ILE A 152 -4.92 15.27 -12.95
CA ILE A 152 -4.68 15.05 -11.53
C ILE A 152 -3.20 15.29 -11.18
N ALA A 153 -2.25 14.76 -11.96
CA ALA A 153 -0.83 14.97 -11.74
C ALA A 153 -0.47 16.46 -11.80
N THR A 154 -1.01 17.22 -12.75
CA THR A 154 -0.83 18.68 -12.79
C THR A 154 -1.31 19.34 -11.49
N TYR A 155 -2.47 18.97 -10.96
CA TYR A 155 -2.91 19.50 -9.67
C TYR A 155 -1.98 19.12 -8.51
N LEU A 156 -1.52 17.86 -8.46
CA LEU A 156 -0.57 17.43 -7.42
C LEU A 156 0.72 18.24 -7.47
N ILE A 157 1.22 18.54 -8.67
CA ILE A 157 2.44 19.32 -8.88
C ILE A 157 2.22 20.80 -8.50
N GLU A 158 1.17 21.43 -9.05
CA GLU A 158 0.98 22.88 -8.90
C GLU A 158 0.43 23.31 -7.54
N ILE A 159 -0.31 22.43 -6.84
CA ILE A 159 -1.02 22.78 -5.61
C ILE A 159 -0.49 22.04 -4.38
N LEU A 160 0.01 20.82 -4.54
CA LEU A 160 0.49 19.99 -3.42
C LEU A 160 2.02 19.85 -3.41
N ASP A 161 2.73 20.58 -4.27
CA ASP A 161 4.20 20.62 -4.38
C ASP A 161 4.85 19.24 -4.63
N PHE A 162 4.18 18.36 -5.38
CA PHE A 162 4.78 17.10 -5.81
C PHE A 162 5.75 17.36 -6.97
N ASP A 163 6.88 16.65 -6.99
CA ASP A 163 7.66 16.54 -8.23
C ASP A 163 6.90 15.71 -9.28
N VAL A 164 7.28 15.85 -10.55
CA VAL A 164 6.59 15.22 -11.69
C VAL A 164 6.55 13.70 -11.56
N THR A 165 7.64 13.09 -11.12
CA THR A 165 7.77 11.63 -10.99
C THR A 165 6.86 11.13 -9.87
N SER A 166 6.87 11.78 -8.71
CA SER A 166 5.99 11.46 -7.58
C SER A 166 4.51 11.64 -7.93
N ALA A 167 4.13 12.70 -8.65
CA ALA A 167 2.75 12.92 -9.06
C ALA A 167 2.24 11.81 -10.01
N ILE A 168 3.05 11.39 -10.98
CA ILE A 168 2.75 10.27 -11.88
C ILE A 168 2.66 8.96 -11.08
N ALA A 169 3.61 8.71 -10.18
CA ALA A 169 3.64 7.50 -9.35
C ALA A 169 2.43 7.42 -8.42
N GLN A 170 2.01 8.54 -7.81
CA GLN A 170 0.85 8.61 -6.92
C GLN A 170 -0.46 8.28 -7.67
N PHE A 171 -0.60 8.76 -8.90
CA PHE A 171 -1.71 8.38 -9.76
C PHE A 171 -1.64 6.89 -10.15
N ALA A 172 -0.47 6.39 -10.53
CA ALA A 172 -0.25 5.00 -10.92
C ALA A 172 -0.53 4.02 -9.78
N ALA A 173 -0.18 4.35 -8.54
CA ALA A 173 -0.43 3.52 -7.37
C ALA A 173 -1.93 3.34 -7.11
N ALA A 174 -2.71 4.42 -7.19
CA ALA A 174 -4.16 4.37 -7.00
C ALA A 174 -4.89 3.80 -8.22
N ARG A 175 -4.35 4.00 -9.44
CA ARG A 175 -4.96 3.62 -10.71
C ARG A 175 -3.93 2.94 -11.65
N PRO A 176 -3.47 1.71 -11.36
CA PRO A 176 -2.47 1.01 -12.17
C PRO A 176 -2.94 0.77 -13.62
N PRO A 177 -2.07 0.95 -14.62
CA PRO A 177 -0.63 1.21 -14.51
C PRO A 177 -0.27 2.71 -14.38
N GLY A 178 -1.26 3.60 -14.34
CA GLY A 178 -1.07 5.04 -14.42
C GLY A 178 -1.25 5.59 -15.84
N ILE A 179 -0.54 6.66 -16.15
CA ILE A 179 -0.50 7.24 -17.50
C ILE A 179 0.36 6.31 -18.36
N TYR A 180 -0.23 5.67 -19.37
CA TYR A 180 0.44 4.69 -20.24
C TYR A 180 0.72 5.21 -21.65
N LYS A 181 0.43 6.49 -21.92
CA LYS A 181 0.78 7.16 -23.17
C LYS A 181 1.98 8.07 -22.96
N GLN A 182 3.05 7.80 -23.71
CA GLN A 182 4.35 8.46 -23.53
C GLN A 182 4.29 9.97 -23.74
N ASP A 183 3.52 10.45 -24.70
CA ASP A 183 3.34 11.87 -25.00
C ASP A 183 2.76 12.66 -23.82
N TYR A 184 1.90 12.06 -23.00
CA TYR A 184 1.40 12.70 -21.77
C TYR A 184 2.49 12.85 -20.71
N ILE A 185 3.34 11.83 -20.56
CA ILE A 185 4.46 11.88 -19.62
C ILE A 185 5.49 12.91 -20.09
N VAL A 186 5.85 12.88 -21.38
CA VAL A 186 6.76 13.85 -21.98
C VAL A 186 6.27 15.27 -21.75
N GLU A 187 4.99 15.54 -22.00
CA GLU A 187 4.41 16.87 -21.80
C GLU A 187 4.44 17.30 -20.31
N LEU A 188 4.19 16.39 -19.35
CA LEU A 188 4.32 16.72 -17.93
C LEU A 188 5.75 17.11 -17.56
N PHE A 189 6.74 16.35 -18.03
CA PHE A 189 8.14 16.70 -17.80
C PHE A 189 8.49 18.03 -18.47
N GLN A 190 8.14 18.23 -19.74
CA GLN A 190 8.40 19.50 -20.43
C GLN A 190 7.79 20.73 -19.75
N ARG A 191 6.69 20.57 -18.99
CA ARG A 191 6.07 21.68 -18.25
C ARG A 191 6.71 21.95 -16.90
N TYR A 192 7.19 20.92 -16.21
CA TYR A 192 7.44 20.99 -14.76
C TYR A 192 8.78 20.39 -14.31
N SER A 193 9.61 19.86 -15.22
CA SER A 193 10.91 19.28 -14.87
C SER A 193 11.95 19.44 -15.99
N ASP A 194 13.20 19.71 -15.63
CA ASP A 194 14.35 19.72 -16.55
C ASP A 194 14.95 18.31 -16.75
N GLU A 195 14.43 17.31 -16.04
CA GLU A 195 14.88 15.92 -16.16
C GLU A 195 14.33 15.24 -17.43
N LYS A 196 14.96 14.13 -17.80
CA LYS A 196 14.48 13.32 -18.94
C LYS A 196 13.15 12.64 -18.56
N PRO A 197 12.14 12.66 -19.45
CA PRO A 197 10.88 11.98 -19.20
C PRO A 197 11.06 10.49 -18.94
N ILE A 198 10.40 9.97 -17.91
CA ILE A 198 10.33 8.53 -17.66
C ILE A 198 9.58 7.81 -18.78
N LEU A 199 9.89 6.52 -18.97
CA LEU A 199 9.18 5.69 -19.93
C LEU A 199 7.78 5.35 -19.42
N ALA A 200 6.80 5.39 -20.32
CA ALA A 200 5.46 4.92 -20.06
C ALA A 200 5.49 3.42 -19.71
N PRO A 201 4.64 2.99 -18.76
CA PRO A 201 4.48 1.58 -18.43
C PRO A 201 3.94 0.81 -19.63
N GLU A 202 4.17 -0.51 -19.63
CA GLU A 202 3.60 -1.40 -20.63
C GLU A 202 2.07 -1.32 -20.66
N LEU A 203 1.50 -1.50 -21.86
CA LEU A 203 0.06 -1.49 -22.06
C LEU A 203 -0.56 -2.67 -21.29
N PRO A 204 -1.55 -2.43 -20.42
CA PRO A 204 -2.24 -3.52 -19.73
C PRO A 204 -2.91 -4.48 -20.70
N ASP A 205 -3.12 -5.73 -20.29
CA ASP A 205 -3.77 -6.77 -21.12
C ASP A 205 -5.11 -6.32 -21.73
N TRP A 206 -5.90 -5.55 -20.98
CA TRP A 206 -7.19 -5.01 -21.45
C TRP A 206 -7.07 -3.96 -22.57
N CYS A 207 -5.86 -3.46 -22.84
CA CYS A 207 -5.53 -2.59 -23.96
C CYS A 207 -5.11 -3.34 -25.23
N LEU A 208 -4.73 -4.63 -25.14
CA LEU A 208 -4.08 -5.39 -26.22
C LEU A 208 -5.05 -6.21 -27.08
N GLU A 209 -6.31 -6.34 -26.66
CA GLU A 209 -7.32 -7.09 -27.42
C GLU A 209 -7.89 -6.28 -28.59
N SER A 210 -7.11 -6.19 -29.67
CA SER A 210 -7.60 -5.95 -31.03
C SER A 210 -6.60 -6.36 -32.11
N VAL A 211 -6.06 -7.58 -32.02
CA VAL A 211 -5.41 -8.25 -33.16
C VAL A 211 -5.89 -9.70 -33.22
N ASP A 212 -6.37 -10.09 -34.39
CA ASP A 212 -7.10 -11.31 -34.71
C ASP A 212 -6.61 -12.61 -34.03
N ASP A 213 -7.55 -13.29 -33.39
CA ASP A 213 -7.49 -14.73 -33.14
C ASP A 213 -7.53 -15.49 -34.48
N ASN A 214 -6.36 -15.81 -35.04
CA ASN A 214 -6.19 -16.95 -35.92
C ASN A 214 -4.71 -17.34 -36.01
N HIS A 215 -4.45 -18.63 -35.80
CA HIS A 215 -3.16 -19.34 -35.82
C HIS A 215 -2.41 -19.40 -34.48
N LEU A 216 -2.70 -20.46 -33.70
CA LEU A 216 -1.91 -21.70 -33.78
C LEU A 216 -2.54 -22.75 -32.86
N SER A 217 -3.27 -23.66 -33.49
CA SER A 217 -3.60 -24.97 -32.97
C SER A 217 -2.37 -25.88 -32.97
N ASN A 218 -2.47 -26.94 -32.16
CA ASN A 218 -1.63 -28.13 -32.09
C ASN A 218 -0.30 -28.04 -31.33
N ARG A 219 -0.33 -28.57 -30.11
CA ARG A 219 0.46 -29.77 -29.80
C ARG A 219 -0.28 -30.68 -28.82
N HIS A 220 -0.43 -31.92 -29.27
CA HIS A 220 -1.12 -33.04 -28.65
C HIS A 220 -0.44 -33.57 -27.38
N GLU A 221 -1.31 -34.14 -26.56
CA GLU A 221 -1.17 -35.15 -25.51
C GLU A 221 0.04 -36.09 -25.51
N SER A 222 0.42 -36.52 -24.30
CA SER A 222 0.58 -37.91 -23.81
C SER A 222 1.63 -37.92 -22.67
N SER A 223 1.60 -38.69 -21.59
CA SER A 223 0.75 -39.79 -21.12
C SER A 223 1.11 -40.15 -19.66
N SER A 224 0.17 -40.82 -19.00
CA SER A 224 0.31 -41.84 -17.93
C SER A 224 1.09 -41.58 -16.62
N ARG A 225 0.28 -41.45 -15.56
CA ARG A 225 0.29 -42.23 -14.30
C ARG A 225 1.53 -43.10 -14.07
N HIS A 226 2.21 -42.90 -12.92
CA HIS A 226 2.61 -43.99 -12.01
C HIS A 226 2.61 -43.46 -10.56
N LYS A 227 1.75 -44.07 -9.74
CA LYS A 227 1.81 -44.06 -8.28
C LYS A 227 2.92 -45.03 -7.88
N GLN A 228 3.88 -44.59 -7.08
CA GLN A 228 4.67 -45.51 -6.28
C GLN A 228 4.85 -44.94 -4.88
N GLU A 229 4.24 -45.64 -3.92
CA GLU A 229 4.47 -45.50 -2.49
C GLU A 229 5.94 -45.85 -2.20
N PHE A 230 6.62 -45.02 -1.42
CA PHE A 230 7.81 -45.44 -0.70
C PHE A 230 7.72 -44.95 0.75
N ARG A 231 7.70 -45.93 1.66
CA ARG A 231 7.83 -45.77 3.10
C ARG A 231 9.27 -45.40 3.46
N GLU A 232 9.35 -44.41 4.34
CA GLU A 232 10.29 -44.20 5.45
C GLU A 232 11.66 -44.88 5.41
N GLN A 233 12.70 -44.06 5.51
CA GLN A 233 13.78 -44.31 6.46
C GLN A 233 14.22 -43.00 7.13
N ASP A 234 13.84 -42.90 8.40
CA ASP A 234 14.29 -41.93 9.39
C ASP A 234 15.81 -41.83 9.44
N SER A 235 16.32 -40.59 9.46
CA SER A 235 17.59 -40.28 10.13
C SER A 235 17.27 -39.32 11.27
N LYS A 236 17.34 -39.89 12.48
CA LYS A 236 17.18 -39.23 13.76
C LYS A 236 18.33 -38.26 13.99
N ASP A 237 18.01 -37.00 14.20
CA ASP A 237 18.78 -36.14 15.11
C ASP A 237 17.81 -35.28 15.93
N ARG A 238 17.00 -35.97 16.74
CA ARG A 238 16.32 -35.38 17.90
C ARG A 238 17.32 -35.36 19.04
N ARG A 239 17.78 -34.18 19.45
CA ARG A 239 18.19 -33.97 20.84
C ARG A 239 16.99 -33.45 21.61
N GLU A 240 16.25 -34.40 22.18
CA GLU A 240 15.39 -34.14 23.33
C GLU A 240 16.29 -33.70 24.49
N TYR A 241 16.02 -32.53 25.07
CA TYR A 241 16.61 -32.11 26.33
C TYR A 241 15.51 -32.17 27.38
N GLU A 242 15.60 -33.20 28.24
CA GLU A 242 14.75 -33.34 29.42
C GLU A 242 15.00 -32.22 30.45
N PRO A 243 14.00 -31.90 31.30
CA PRO A 243 13.98 -30.69 32.09
C PRO A 243 14.87 -30.85 33.33
N ASN A 244 16.05 -30.25 33.29
CA ASN A 244 16.89 -30.13 34.47
C ASN A 244 16.70 -28.76 35.14
N ASN A 245 16.12 -28.77 36.33
CA ASN A 245 16.00 -27.65 37.27
C ASN A 245 17.30 -26.84 37.37
N LYS A 246 17.39 -25.71 36.65
CA LYS A 246 18.45 -24.72 36.83
C LYS A 246 17.90 -23.31 36.62
N ARG A 247 17.82 -22.59 37.75
CA ARG A 247 17.81 -21.14 37.98
C ARG A 247 17.61 -20.27 36.74
N SER A 248 16.55 -19.43 36.78
CA SER A 248 16.34 -18.28 35.90
C SER A 248 17.68 -17.66 35.51
N ARG A 249 18.07 -17.80 34.23
CA ARG A 249 19.18 -17.00 33.69
C ARG A 249 18.69 -15.56 33.74
N ASN A 250 19.23 -14.79 34.68
CA ASN A 250 19.02 -13.34 34.76
C ASN A 250 19.13 -12.77 33.34
N GLU A 251 18.16 -11.94 32.93
CA GLU A 251 18.22 -11.23 31.67
C GLU A 251 19.57 -10.50 31.59
N ILE A 252 20.35 -10.83 30.57
CA ILE A 252 21.62 -10.16 30.30
C ILE A 252 21.24 -8.81 29.70
N ASN A 253 21.05 -7.81 30.56
CA ASN A 253 20.82 -6.45 30.10
C ASN A 253 22.11 -5.97 29.44
N ASN A 254 22.01 -5.57 28.17
CA ASN A 254 23.11 -4.95 27.45
C ASN A 254 23.61 -3.73 28.26
N GLN A 255 24.92 -3.64 28.47
CA GLN A 255 25.53 -2.57 29.26
C GLN A 255 25.64 -1.26 28.49
N ASN A 256 25.58 -1.30 27.15
CA ASN A 256 25.62 -0.11 26.31
C ASN A 256 24.74 -0.29 25.05
N PRO A 257 23.41 -0.43 25.21
CA PRO A 257 22.47 -0.49 24.12
C PRO A 257 22.47 0.84 23.36
N VAL A 258 22.59 0.75 22.05
CA VAL A 258 22.60 1.89 21.15
C VAL A 258 21.32 1.81 20.33
N PHE A 259 20.48 2.85 20.42
CA PHE A 259 19.36 2.99 19.51
C PHE A 259 19.88 3.19 18.08
N MET A 260 19.04 3.00 17.06
CA MET A 260 19.48 3.18 15.67
C MET A 260 20.21 4.52 15.49
N GLU A 261 21.43 4.45 14.94
CA GLU A 261 22.29 5.62 14.75
C GLU A 261 21.60 6.67 13.88
N GLY A 262 21.75 7.96 14.22
CA GLY A 262 21.11 9.05 13.48
C GLY A 262 19.69 9.42 13.94
N VAL A 263 19.17 8.77 14.98
CA VAL A 263 17.90 9.17 15.62
C VAL A 263 18.18 9.94 16.91
N SER A 264 17.63 11.15 17.03
CA SER A 264 17.74 12.00 18.23
C SER A 264 16.50 11.86 19.12
N GLY A 265 16.58 12.36 20.37
CA GLY A 265 15.45 12.34 21.31
C GLY A 265 15.13 10.96 21.90
N VAL A 266 16.13 10.07 21.95
CA VAL A 266 15.99 8.70 22.46
C VAL A 266 17.06 8.42 23.51
N SER A 267 16.65 7.84 24.64
CA SER A 267 17.51 7.54 25.79
C SER A 267 17.36 6.10 26.23
N ALA A 268 18.46 5.36 26.42
CA ALA A 268 18.41 4.01 26.96
C ALA A 268 18.05 4.01 28.46
N ILE A 269 17.18 3.07 28.86
CA ILE A 269 16.77 2.89 30.25
C ILE A 269 17.61 1.79 30.89
N PHE A 270 18.18 2.09 32.06
CA PHE A 270 18.95 1.14 32.87
C PHE A 270 18.44 1.01 34.30
N ASP A 271 17.59 1.94 34.74
CA ASP A 271 17.15 2.01 36.12
C ASP A 271 16.15 0.89 36.45
N GLN A 272 16.42 0.20 37.56
CA GLN A 272 15.51 -0.77 38.15
C GLN A 272 14.73 -0.10 39.30
N PRO A 273 13.44 -0.39 39.49
CA PRO A 273 12.67 -1.47 38.85
C PRO A 273 12.02 -1.10 37.51
N ARG A 274 12.19 0.14 37.03
CA ARG A 274 11.50 0.67 35.84
C ARG A 274 11.72 -0.19 34.61
N LEU A 275 12.98 -0.49 34.29
CA LEU A 275 13.36 -1.34 33.17
C LEU A 275 12.66 -2.71 33.23
N GLY A 276 12.77 -3.41 34.36
CA GLY A 276 12.16 -4.74 34.54
C GLY A 276 10.64 -4.70 34.46
N ASN A 277 10.00 -3.64 34.95
CA ASN A 277 8.55 -3.46 34.86
C ASN A 277 8.10 -3.27 33.41
N ILE A 278 8.80 -2.45 32.61
CA ILE A 278 8.48 -2.25 31.20
C ILE A 278 8.64 -3.55 30.41
N GLN A 279 9.79 -4.23 30.57
CA GLN A 279 10.07 -5.53 29.93
C GLN A 279 8.96 -6.53 30.26
N LYS A 280 8.63 -6.69 31.54
CA LYS A 280 7.59 -7.62 32.00
C LYS A 280 6.21 -7.26 31.47
N THR A 281 5.85 -5.98 31.40
CA THR A 281 4.58 -5.54 30.83
C THR A 281 4.48 -5.89 29.36
N VAL A 282 5.51 -5.60 28.56
CA VAL A 282 5.55 -5.97 27.13
C VAL A 282 5.46 -7.49 26.95
N GLN A 283 6.18 -8.27 27.76
CA GLN A 283 6.09 -9.73 27.75
C GLN A 283 4.68 -10.23 28.09
N ASN A 284 4.03 -9.65 29.09
CA ASN A 284 2.65 -10.00 29.46
C ASN A 284 1.65 -9.69 28.33
N LEU A 285 1.76 -8.53 27.67
CA LEU A 285 0.91 -8.16 26.53
C LEU A 285 1.08 -9.15 25.36
N CYS A 286 2.28 -9.68 25.17
CA CYS A 286 2.57 -10.73 24.19
C CYS A 286 2.26 -12.16 24.65
N LYS A 287 1.83 -12.36 25.91
CA LYS A 287 1.69 -13.68 26.57
C LYS A 287 2.98 -14.50 26.52
N TRP A 288 4.12 -13.82 26.62
CA TRP A 288 5.45 -14.41 26.57
C TRP A 288 5.93 -14.74 27.98
N ASN A 289 6.03 -16.04 28.28
CA ASN A 289 6.40 -16.55 29.62
C ASN A 289 7.90 -16.82 29.78
N ARG A 290 8.74 -16.33 28.86
CA ARG A 290 10.18 -16.52 28.88
C ARG A 290 10.88 -15.17 29.00
N ASN A 291 12.19 -15.20 29.24
CA ASN A 291 13.01 -14.00 29.26
C ASN A 291 13.30 -13.51 27.82
N GLY A 292 13.64 -12.24 27.68
CA GLY A 292 14.06 -11.63 26.42
C GLY A 292 12.92 -11.11 25.55
N PHE A 293 13.25 -10.83 24.29
CA PHE A 293 12.38 -10.13 23.35
C PHE A 293 11.18 -10.97 22.88
N PRO A 294 9.93 -10.51 23.08
CA PRO A 294 8.74 -11.30 22.78
C PRO A 294 8.24 -11.19 21.33
N GLY A 295 8.82 -10.34 20.49
CA GLY A 295 8.32 -10.10 19.13
C GLY A 295 8.38 -11.33 18.21
N SER A 296 7.41 -11.46 17.31
CA SER A 296 7.25 -12.56 16.32
C SER A 296 8.46 -12.70 15.40
N GLN A 297 9.15 -13.84 15.39
CA GLN A 297 10.34 -14.07 14.59
C GLN A 297 10.01 -14.87 13.32
N PRO A 298 10.10 -14.26 12.12
CA PRO A 298 9.85 -14.97 10.87
C PRO A 298 10.93 -16.01 10.55
N VAL A 299 10.51 -17.12 9.96
CA VAL A 299 11.38 -18.20 9.49
C VAL A 299 11.77 -17.99 8.03
N SER A 300 12.98 -18.41 7.66
CA SER A 300 13.44 -18.32 6.28
C SER A 300 12.58 -19.21 5.37
N MET A 301 12.18 -18.66 4.23
CA MET A 301 11.42 -19.40 3.23
C MET A 301 12.27 -20.52 2.62
N ASP A 302 11.70 -21.71 2.53
CA ASP A 302 12.28 -22.88 1.87
C ASP A 302 11.23 -23.58 0.97
N ILE A 303 11.66 -24.58 0.22
CA ILE A 303 10.78 -25.31 -0.73
C ILE A 303 9.59 -25.98 -0.02
N LYS A 304 9.72 -26.34 1.26
CA LYS A 304 8.67 -27.00 2.04
C LYS A 304 7.65 -25.98 2.52
N ASN A 305 8.10 -24.92 3.19
CA ASN A 305 7.21 -23.93 3.80
C ASN A 305 6.61 -22.95 2.77
N MET A 306 7.23 -22.76 1.61
CA MET A 306 6.66 -21.95 0.51
C MET A 306 5.28 -22.46 0.07
N LYS A 307 5.01 -23.76 0.24
CA LYS A 307 3.69 -24.35 -0.05
C LYS A 307 2.56 -23.71 0.76
N LEU A 308 2.87 -23.14 1.94
CA LEU A 308 1.89 -22.45 2.78
C LEU A 308 1.16 -21.33 2.02
N LEU A 309 1.85 -20.64 1.11
CA LEU A 309 1.30 -19.56 0.29
C LEU A 309 0.13 -20.01 -0.60
N SER A 310 0.06 -21.31 -0.93
CA SER A 310 -1.05 -21.89 -1.71
C SER A 310 -2.19 -22.44 -0.86
N THR A 311 -1.97 -22.59 0.46
CA THR A 311 -2.92 -23.24 1.38
C THR A 311 -3.65 -22.29 2.31
N LYS A 312 -3.11 -21.08 2.50
CA LYS A 312 -3.67 -20.03 3.35
C LYS A 312 -3.60 -18.68 2.63
N PRO A 313 -4.49 -17.74 2.96
CA PRO A 313 -4.39 -16.38 2.44
C PRO A 313 -3.19 -15.66 3.08
N TYR A 314 -2.31 -15.11 2.26
CA TYR A 314 -1.15 -14.33 2.70
C TYR A 314 -1.22 -12.89 2.21
N ARG A 315 -0.51 -12.01 2.92
CA ARG A 315 -0.10 -10.69 2.45
C ARG A 315 1.41 -10.67 2.29
N VAL A 316 1.89 -9.86 1.36
CA VAL A 316 3.31 -9.67 1.09
C VAL A 316 3.70 -8.21 1.28
N THR A 317 4.86 -7.99 1.86
CA THR A 317 5.51 -6.67 1.91
C THR A 317 7.00 -6.83 1.63
N TRP A 318 7.64 -5.71 1.34
CA TRP A 318 9.09 -5.65 1.18
C TRP A 318 9.78 -5.69 2.57
N LYS A 319 10.96 -6.31 2.62
CA LYS A 319 11.79 -6.35 3.81
C LYS A 319 12.72 -5.13 3.79
N ALA A 320 12.75 -4.38 4.90
CA ALA A 320 13.69 -3.27 5.05
C ALA A 320 15.03 -3.79 5.54
N ASP A 321 16.08 -3.06 5.19
CA ASP A 321 17.31 -3.06 5.98
C ASP A 321 17.17 -2.06 7.14
N GLY A 322 16.41 -2.45 8.16
CA GLY A 322 16.11 -1.62 9.32
C GLY A 322 16.39 -2.34 10.64
N THR A 323 16.30 -1.58 11.73
CA THR A 323 16.41 -2.13 13.09
C THR A 323 15.02 -2.35 13.64
N ARG A 324 14.74 -3.59 14.03
CA ARG A 324 13.44 -3.97 14.58
C ARG A 324 13.29 -3.42 16.00
N TYR A 325 12.12 -2.84 16.26
CA TYR A 325 11.70 -2.48 17.60
C TYR A 325 10.22 -2.81 17.80
N MET A 326 9.84 -3.18 19.01
CA MET A 326 8.46 -3.02 19.46
C MET A 326 8.32 -1.65 20.12
N MET A 327 7.20 -0.97 19.88
CA MET A 327 6.88 0.29 20.54
C MET A 327 5.76 0.06 21.53
N TYR A 328 6.04 0.30 22.81
CA TYR A 328 5.07 0.30 23.89
C TYR A 328 4.70 1.73 24.26
N ILE A 329 3.43 2.08 24.05
CA ILE A 329 2.84 3.35 24.43
C ILE A 329 2.12 3.11 25.75
N GLN A 330 2.76 3.47 26.87
CA GLN A 330 2.17 3.33 28.19
C GLN A 330 1.23 4.50 28.51
N GLY A 331 1.61 5.71 28.12
CA GLY A 331 0.89 6.94 28.44
C GLY A 331 1.51 8.16 27.78
N GLU A 332 1.04 9.37 28.13
CA GLU A 332 1.63 10.61 27.62
C GLU A 332 3.06 10.76 28.12
N ASN A 333 4.01 10.99 27.21
CA ASN A 333 5.46 11.03 27.45
C ASN A 333 6.05 9.70 27.97
N GLU A 334 5.30 8.59 27.93
CA GLU A 334 5.78 7.26 28.33
C GLU A 334 5.76 6.34 27.10
N ILE A 335 6.68 6.59 26.18
CA ILE A 335 6.81 5.85 24.92
C ILE A 335 8.14 5.12 24.92
N TYR A 336 8.07 3.81 24.85
CA TYR A 336 9.22 2.92 24.97
C TYR A 336 9.42 2.10 23.71
N PHE A 337 10.67 1.93 23.30
CA PHE A 337 11.08 1.05 22.22
C PHE A 337 11.88 -0.12 22.80
N ILE A 338 11.59 -1.33 22.34
CA ILE A 338 12.23 -2.56 22.80
C ILE A 338 12.88 -3.25 21.60
N ASP A 339 14.19 -3.45 21.66
CA ASP A 339 14.96 -4.12 20.59
C ASP A 339 15.01 -5.64 20.75
N ARG A 340 15.72 -6.32 19.84
CA ARG A 340 15.89 -7.77 19.85
C ARG A 340 16.68 -8.29 21.06
N ASP A 341 17.52 -7.46 21.65
CA ASP A 341 18.31 -7.76 22.84
C ASP A 341 17.51 -7.49 24.13
N ASN A 342 16.23 -7.10 23.99
CA ASN A 342 15.33 -6.71 25.07
C ASN A 342 15.79 -5.45 25.81
N SER A 343 16.64 -4.63 25.19
CA SER A 343 17.01 -3.30 25.67
C SER A 343 15.81 -2.37 25.51
N VAL A 344 15.61 -1.47 26.48
CA VAL A 344 14.50 -0.52 26.47
C VAL A 344 15.01 0.89 26.29
N PHE A 345 14.37 1.63 25.39
CA PHE A 345 14.68 3.01 25.08
C PHE A 345 13.44 3.87 25.27
N GLU A 346 13.58 5.00 25.94
CA GLU A 346 12.55 6.02 26.08
C GLU A 346 12.67 7.04 24.95
N VAL A 347 11.53 7.43 24.38
CA VAL A 347 11.46 8.42 23.31
C VAL A 347 10.67 9.63 23.77
N GLU A 348 11.30 10.81 23.71
CA GLU A 348 10.68 12.08 24.03
C GLU A 348 10.05 12.73 22.79
N GLY A 349 9.02 13.55 23.00
CA GLY A 349 8.46 14.39 21.93
C GLY A 349 7.52 13.69 20.94
N LEU A 350 7.25 12.39 21.09
CA LEU A 350 6.19 11.70 20.34
C LEU A 350 4.85 11.75 21.09
N LYS A 351 3.76 11.90 20.33
CA LYS A 351 2.39 11.86 20.87
C LYS A 351 1.44 10.98 20.08
N PHE A 352 0.72 10.09 20.75
CA PHE A 352 -0.29 9.24 20.13
C PHE A 352 -1.66 9.61 20.66
N LEU A 353 -2.53 10.13 19.79
CA LEU A 353 -3.83 10.67 20.18
C LEU A 353 -4.95 9.68 19.88
N HIS A 354 -5.95 9.63 20.76
CA HIS A 354 -7.07 8.75 20.62
C HIS A 354 -8.04 9.24 19.53
N ARG A 355 -8.47 8.33 18.64
CA ARG A 355 -9.30 8.68 17.46
C ARG A 355 -10.59 9.43 17.80
N LYS A 356 -11.28 9.06 18.88
CA LYS A 356 -12.56 9.68 19.27
C LYS A 356 -12.38 11.00 20.00
N ASN A 357 -11.21 11.23 20.60
CA ASN A 357 -10.91 12.44 21.36
C ASN A 357 -9.41 12.75 21.23
N LEU A 358 -9.09 13.74 20.39
CA LEU A 358 -7.70 14.12 20.11
C LEU A 358 -7.01 14.78 21.31
N ASP A 359 -7.73 15.11 22.38
CA ASP A 359 -7.13 15.64 23.61
C ASP A 359 -6.69 14.52 24.57
N HIS A 360 -6.99 13.26 24.24
CA HIS A 360 -6.58 12.10 25.03
C HIS A 360 -5.41 11.37 24.36
N HIS A 361 -4.36 11.10 25.13
CA HIS A 361 -3.25 10.26 24.70
C HIS A 361 -3.60 8.77 24.82
N LEU A 362 -3.14 7.96 23.86
CA LEU A 362 -3.26 6.51 23.93
C LEU A 362 -2.44 5.96 25.10
N LYS A 363 -2.88 4.82 25.62
CA LYS A 363 -2.20 4.09 26.69
C LYS A 363 -2.20 2.60 26.38
N ASP A 364 -1.41 1.85 27.13
CA ASP A 364 -1.36 0.38 27.11
C ASP A 364 -1.43 -0.25 25.69
N THR A 365 -0.71 0.36 24.74
CA THR A 365 -0.74 -0.03 23.32
C THR A 365 0.63 -0.53 22.89
N LEU A 366 0.67 -1.70 22.27
CA LEU A 366 1.92 -2.37 21.87
C LEU A 366 1.92 -2.62 20.36
N LEU A 367 2.84 -1.96 19.68
CA LEU A 367 3.06 -2.02 18.24
C LEU A 367 4.35 -2.77 17.91
N ASP A 368 4.39 -3.47 16.78
CA ASP A 368 5.57 -4.13 16.26
C ASP A 368 5.95 -3.50 14.92
N GLY A 369 7.23 -3.21 14.76
CA GLY A 369 7.69 -2.39 13.65
C GLY A 369 9.20 -2.41 13.44
N GLU A 370 9.63 -1.55 12.53
CA GLU A 370 11.01 -1.45 12.11
C GLU A 370 11.36 0.02 11.93
N MET A 371 12.46 0.45 12.54
CA MET A 371 13.05 1.75 12.32
C MET A 371 13.93 1.68 11.06
N ILE A 372 13.82 2.68 10.20
CA ILE A 372 14.60 2.84 8.98
C ILE A 372 15.08 4.29 8.85
N ILE A 373 16.10 4.50 8.00
CA ILE A 373 16.56 5.83 7.62
C ILE A 373 16.32 5.99 6.12
N ASP A 374 15.38 6.86 5.76
CA ASP A 374 15.13 7.22 4.37
C ASP A 374 16.09 8.33 3.94
N LYS A 375 16.70 8.20 2.76
CA LYS A 375 17.43 9.30 2.12
C LYS A 375 16.49 10.08 1.21
N VAL A 376 16.13 11.29 1.60
CA VAL A 376 15.27 12.20 0.81
C VAL A 376 16.06 13.49 0.59
N ASP A 377 16.30 13.87 -0.67
CA ASP A 377 17.08 15.06 -1.04
C ASP A 377 18.45 15.17 -0.35
N GLY A 378 19.11 14.02 -0.15
CA GLY A 378 20.39 13.93 0.55
C GLY A 378 20.32 14.01 2.07
N GLN A 379 19.13 14.19 2.66
CA GLN A 379 18.91 14.18 4.10
C GLN A 379 18.47 12.79 4.59
N ASN A 380 19.01 12.38 5.74
CA ASN A 380 18.62 11.16 6.43
C ASN A 380 17.39 11.44 7.31
N ILE A 381 16.25 10.87 6.96
CA ILE A 381 14.99 11.04 7.68
C ILE A 381 14.63 9.73 8.37
N PRO A 382 14.71 9.65 9.70
CA PRO A 382 14.33 8.45 10.42
C PRO A 382 12.82 8.23 10.39
N ARG A 383 12.41 6.97 10.19
CA ARG A 383 11.00 6.56 10.17
C ARG A 383 10.80 5.24 10.87
N TYR A 384 9.79 5.19 11.74
CA TYR A 384 9.29 3.94 12.29
C TYR A 384 8.10 3.44 11.47
N LEU A 385 8.30 2.28 10.84
CA LEU A 385 7.29 1.58 10.05
C LEU A 385 6.60 0.54 10.93
N VAL A 386 5.35 0.82 11.30
CA VAL A 386 4.50 -0.09 12.06
C VAL A 386 3.93 -1.13 11.10
N TYR A 387 4.19 -2.41 11.35
CA TYR A 387 3.65 -3.50 10.53
C TYR A 387 2.67 -4.38 11.28
N ASP A 388 2.65 -4.38 12.61
CA ASP A 388 1.67 -5.14 13.40
C ASP A 388 1.31 -4.44 14.73
N VAL A 389 0.23 -4.90 15.36
CA VAL A 389 -0.26 -4.46 16.66
C VAL A 389 -0.64 -5.68 17.50
N VAL A 390 -0.14 -5.73 18.73
CA VAL A 390 -0.35 -6.84 19.68
C VAL A 390 -1.40 -6.46 20.71
N ALA A 391 -1.34 -5.24 21.22
CA ALA A 391 -2.30 -4.72 22.20
C ALA A 391 -2.71 -3.29 21.85
N PHE A 392 -3.96 -2.94 22.13
CA PHE A 392 -4.48 -1.58 21.96
C PHE A 392 -5.32 -1.21 23.20
N GLU A 393 -4.90 -0.17 23.92
CA GLU A 393 -5.53 0.26 25.18
C GLU A 393 -5.78 -0.88 26.19
N GLY A 394 -4.80 -1.79 26.32
CA GLY A 394 -4.84 -2.93 27.22
C GLY A 394 -5.62 -4.14 26.68
N PHE A 395 -6.30 -4.01 25.53
CA PHE A 395 -6.99 -5.13 24.89
C PHE A 395 -6.03 -5.95 24.03
N ASP A 396 -6.08 -7.27 24.18
CA ASP A 396 -5.41 -8.22 23.30
C ASP A 396 -6.11 -8.23 21.92
N VAL A 397 -5.54 -7.45 21.00
CA VAL A 397 -5.95 -7.40 19.60
C VAL A 397 -5.09 -8.29 18.72
N GLY A 398 -3.97 -8.81 19.25
CA GLY A 398 -3.10 -9.78 18.59
C GLY A 398 -3.84 -11.06 18.18
N LYS A 399 -4.88 -11.46 18.91
CA LYS A 399 -5.75 -12.59 18.55
C LYS A 399 -6.56 -12.40 17.26
N GLU A 400 -6.75 -11.16 16.81
CA GLU A 400 -7.55 -10.85 15.62
C GLU A 400 -6.78 -11.17 14.33
N PRO A 401 -7.48 -11.40 13.20
CA PRO A 401 -6.85 -11.56 11.90
C PRO A 401 -5.89 -10.41 11.58
N PHE A 402 -4.71 -10.76 11.04
CA PHE A 402 -3.74 -9.76 10.57
C PHE A 402 -4.38 -8.77 9.57
N PHE A 403 -5.03 -9.30 8.54
CA PHE A 403 -5.77 -8.53 7.54
C PHE A 403 -7.25 -8.92 7.55
N PRO A 404 -8.18 -7.95 7.55
CA PRO A 404 -7.93 -6.51 7.60
C PRO A 404 -7.73 -5.98 9.03
N ASN A 405 -8.11 -6.74 10.08
CA ASN A 405 -8.40 -6.18 11.40
C ASN A 405 -7.21 -5.44 12.04
N ARG A 406 -6.07 -6.13 12.25
CA ARG A 406 -4.90 -5.53 12.91
C ARG A 406 -4.29 -4.41 12.08
N LEU A 407 -4.15 -4.59 10.76
CA LEU A 407 -3.67 -3.54 9.86
C LEU A 407 -4.58 -2.30 9.83
N MET A 408 -5.89 -2.51 9.79
CA MET A 408 -6.86 -1.42 9.80
C MET A 408 -6.89 -0.69 11.13
N LEU A 409 -6.67 -1.38 12.26
CA LEU A 409 -6.51 -0.75 13.57
C LEU A 409 -5.31 0.20 13.58
N ILE A 410 -4.15 -0.23 13.06
CA ILE A 410 -2.98 0.64 12.95
C ILE A 410 -3.32 1.88 12.10
N GLU A 411 -3.94 1.68 10.93
CA GLU A 411 -4.29 2.80 10.06
C GLU A 411 -5.27 3.78 10.71
N ILE A 412 -6.36 3.27 11.30
CA ILE A 412 -7.49 4.06 11.77
C ILE A 412 -7.24 4.66 13.15
N ASP A 413 -6.67 3.91 14.08
CA ASP A 413 -6.58 4.29 15.48
C ASP A 413 -5.16 4.74 15.89
N ILE A 414 -4.13 4.49 15.08
CA ILE A 414 -2.76 4.97 15.34
C ILE A 414 -2.35 6.07 14.34
N ILE A 415 -2.46 5.84 13.03
CA ILE A 415 -1.94 6.76 12.01
C ILE A 415 -2.87 7.94 11.75
N LYS A 416 -4.15 7.69 11.44
CA LYS A 416 -5.12 8.75 11.11
C LYS A 416 -5.29 9.81 12.20
N PRO A 417 -5.36 9.48 13.51
CA PRO A 417 -5.51 10.49 14.56
C PRO A 417 -4.30 11.42 14.64
N ARG A 418 -3.09 10.88 14.44
CA ARG A 418 -1.86 11.68 14.36
C ARG A 418 -1.87 12.63 13.17
N HIS A 419 -2.27 12.17 11.98
CA HIS A 419 -2.42 13.04 10.81
C HIS A 419 -3.48 14.13 11.04
N GLN A 420 -4.61 13.79 11.65
CA GLN A 420 -5.65 14.77 11.98
C GLN A 420 -5.16 15.81 12.99
N ALA A 421 -4.37 15.38 13.98
CA ALA A 421 -3.73 16.27 14.94
C ALA A 421 -2.72 17.23 14.25
N MET A 422 -1.97 16.74 13.27
CA MET A 422 -1.06 17.56 12.46
C MET A 422 -1.82 18.62 11.66
N ILE A 423 -2.89 18.22 10.96
CA ILE A 423 -3.72 19.14 10.17
C ILE A 423 -4.39 20.21 11.04
N THR A 424 -4.81 19.83 12.25
CA THR A 424 -5.46 20.77 13.18
C THR A 424 -4.48 21.57 14.04
N GLY A 425 -3.17 21.45 13.79
CA GLY A 425 -2.12 22.17 14.52
C GLY A 425 -1.90 21.70 15.97
N ARG A 426 -2.52 20.59 16.39
CA ARG A 426 -2.34 19.99 17.73
C ARG A 426 -1.02 19.24 17.87
N LEU A 427 -0.45 18.80 16.75
CA LEU A 427 0.81 18.07 16.71
C LEU A 427 1.70 18.67 15.62
N ASN A 428 2.91 19.10 15.97
CA ASN A 428 3.86 19.60 15.00
C ASN A 428 4.86 18.50 14.61
N LYS A 429 4.81 18.05 13.36
CA LYS A 429 5.70 17.02 12.81
C LYS A 429 7.18 17.40 12.90
N THR A 430 7.53 18.69 12.84
CA THR A 430 8.95 19.13 12.88
C THR A 430 9.58 19.01 14.27
N HIS A 431 8.77 18.82 15.32
CA HIS A 431 9.24 18.65 16.69
C HIS A 431 9.31 17.18 17.12
N GLU A 432 8.82 16.26 16.29
CA GLU A 432 8.90 14.83 16.57
C GLU A 432 10.29 14.28 16.18
N PRO A 433 10.85 13.35 16.96
CA PRO A 433 12.19 12.79 16.69
C PRO A 433 12.27 11.99 15.39
N PHE A 434 11.16 11.40 14.96
CA PHE A 434 11.05 10.64 13.72
C PHE A 434 9.60 10.47 13.27
N SER A 435 9.41 10.13 11.99
CA SER A 435 8.08 9.91 11.42
C SER A 435 7.54 8.52 11.78
N ILE A 436 6.24 8.43 12.12
CA ILE A 436 5.53 7.15 12.26
C ILE A 436 4.72 6.89 10.98
N ARG A 437 4.82 5.69 10.40
CA ARG A 437 4.04 5.30 9.21
C ARG A 437 3.56 3.86 9.31
N LEU A 438 2.44 3.56 8.66
CA LEU A 438 2.01 2.17 8.42
C LEU A 438 2.87 1.54 7.32
N LYS A 439 3.43 0.36 7.57
CA LYS A 439 4.06 -0.46 6.55
C LYS A 439 2.98 -1.07 5.65
N GLN A 440 3.13 -0.85 4.35
CA GLN A 440 2.12 -1.30 3.38
C GLN A 440 2.25 -2.80 3.11
N PHE A 441 1.12 -3.50 3.13
CA PHE A 441 1.00 -4.91 2.79
C PHE A 441 0.10 -5.07 1.58
N TYR A 442 0.50 -5.94 0.66
CA TYR A 442 -0.16 -6.17 -0.60
C TYR A 442 -0.66 -7.61 -0.71
N ASP A 443 -1.51 -7.87 -1.69
CA ASP A 443 -1.83 -9.22 -2.11
C ASP A 443 -0.59 -9.95 -2.63
N ILE A 444 -0.49 -11.26 -2.40
CA ILE A 444 0.66 -12.06 -2.87
C ILE A 444 0.89 -11.97 -4.38
N ASN A 445 -0.15 -11.67 -5.17
CA ASN A 445 -0.02 -11.45 -6.61
C ASN A 445 0.80 -10.20 -6.97
N ALA A 446 1.05 -9.30 -6.00
CA ALA A 446 1.94 -8.15 -6.16
C ALA A 446 3.43 -8.48 -5.98
N THR A 447 3.78 -9.74 -5.65
CA THR A 447 5.17 -10.16 -5.38
C THR A 447 6.12 -9.79 -6.52
N ASP A 448 5.74 -10.03 -7.77
CA ASP A 448 6.56 -9.70 -8.95
C ASP A 448 6.84 -8.20 -9.04
N LYS A 449 5.83 -7.37 -8.76
CA LYS A 449 5.99 -5.90 -8.71
C LYS A 449 6.94 -5.47 -7.60
N LEU A 450 6.84 -6.09 -6.43
CA LEU A 450 7.71 -5.80 -5.27
C LEU A 450 9.17 -6.19 -5.52
N LEU A 451 9.43 -7.25 -6.28
CA LEU A 451 10.78 -7.67 -6.67
C LEU A 451 11.35 -6.91 -7.85
N GLY A 452 10.48 -6.36 -8.71
CA GLY A 452 10.87 -5.54 -9.85
C GLY A 452 11.22 -4.11 -9.46
N ASN A 453 10.62 -3.13 -10.15
CA ASN A 453 10.95 -1.71 -10.01
C ASN A 453 10.46 -1.06 -8.70
N PHE A 454 9.84 -1.80 -7.76
CA PHE A 454 9.32 -1.21 -6.52
C PHE A 454 10.42 -0.62 -5.63
N SER A 455 11.64 -1.17 -5.66
CA SER A 455 12.80 -0.62 -4.94
C SER A 455 13.09 0.84 -5.32
N LYS A 456 12.78 1.28 -6.55
CA LYS A 456 12.94 2.67 -6.99
C LYS A 456 11.96 3.64 -6.35
N ASN A 457 10.85 3.14 -5.80
CA ASN A 457 9.87 3.94 -5.07
C ASN A 457 10.17 4.00 -3.56
N LEU A 458 11.18 3.26 -3.10
CA LEU A 458 11.65 3.29 -1.72
C LEU A 458 12.88 4.19 -1.61
N CYS A 459 12.93 5.02 -0.58
CA CYS A 459 14.10 5.86 -0.26
C CYS A 459 15.19 5.09 0.53
N HIS A 460 15.07 3.77 0.57
CA HIS A 460 15.98 2.80 1.19
C HIS A 460 15.93 1.50 0.39
N GLU A 461 16.98 0.70 0.46
CA GLU A 461 17.11 -0.52 -0.33
C GLU A 461 16.33 -1.68 0.33
N PRO A 462 15.38 -2.32 -0.36
CA PRO A 462 14.72 -3.52 0.17
C PRO A 462 15.65 -4.73 0.04
N ASP A 463 15.81 -5.52 1.11
CA ASP A 463 16.73 -6.67 1.16
C ASP A 463 16.02 -8.02 1.08
N GLY A 464 14.75 -8.02 0.66
CA GLY A 464 13.93 -9.21 0.49
C GLY A 464 12.43 -8.93 0.63
N LEU A 465 11.68 -9.98 0.97
CA LEU A 465 10.23 -9.95 1.17
C LEU A 465 9.83 -10.61 2.49
N ILE A 466 8.71 -10.15 3.03
CA ILE A 466 8.03 -10.77 4.17
C ILE A 466 6.63 -11.20 3.73
N PHE A 467 6.29 -12.46 4.00
CA PHE A 467 4.98 -13.04 3.78
C PHE A 467 4.32 -13.28 5.12
N GLN A 468 3.22 -12.57 5.35
CA GLN A 468 2.45 -12.60 6.59
C GLN A 468 1.10 -13.28 6.33
N PRO A 469 0.73 -14.33 7.09
CA PRO A 469 -0.60 -14.92 6.98
C PRO A 469 -1.68 -13.88 7.29
N SER A 470 -2.73 -13.83 6.47
CA SER A 470 -3.79 -12.82 6.58
C SER A 470 -4.71 -13.06 7.76
N THR A 471 -4.98 -14.32 8.06
CA THR A 471 -6.02 -14.72 9.02
C THR A 471 -5.49 -15.07 10.40
N ASP A 472 -4.19 -15.35 10.51
CA ASP A 472 -3.63 -15.92 11.72
C ASP A 472 -3.42 -14.83 12.79
N SER A 473 -3.51 -15.23 14.06
CA SER A 473 -3.21 -14.37 15.20
C SER A 473 -1.72 -14.05 15.28
N TYR A 474 -1.37 -13.00 16.01
CA TYR A 474 0.01 -12.70 16.39
C TYR A 474 0.59 -13.87 17.22
N VAL A 475 1.83 -14.25 16.92
CA VAL A 475 2.55 -15.30 17.65
C VAL A 475 3.86 -14.72 18.16
N ALA A 476 4.04 -14.70 19.48
CA ALA A 476 5.28 -14.29 20.11
C ALA A 476 6.41 -15.32 19.88
N GLY A 477 7.63 -14.86 19.66
CA GLY A 477 8.78 -15.72 19.33
C GLY A 477 8.68 -16.32 17.92
N THR A 478 9.35 -17.44 17.66
CA THR A 478 9.43 -18.04 16.32
C THR A 478 8.06 -18.43 15.76
N CYS A 479 7.68 -17.81 14.64
CA CYS A 479 6.44 -18.12 13.94
C CYS A 479 6.75 -18.84 12.61
N PRO A 480 6.46 -20.15 12.51
CA PRO A 480 6.75 -20.93 11.29
C PRO A 480 5.87 -20.52 10.09
N GLU A 481 4.80 -19.77 10.34
CA GLU A 481 3.86 -19.31 9.33
C GLU A 481 4.26 -17.94 8.74
N VAL A 482 5.10 -17.15 9.43
CA VAL A 482 5.58 -15.89 8.85
C VAL A 482 6.90 -16.17 8.14
N LEU A 483 6.91 -15.98 6.82
CA LEU A 483 8.05 -16.34 5.99
C LEU A 483 8.83 -15.09 5.59
N LYS A 484 10.15 -15.14 5.75
CA LYS A 484 11.08 -14.16 5.16
C LYS A 484 11.79 -14.79 3.98
N TRP A 485 11.75 -14.11 2.85
CA TRP A 485 12.48 -14.50 1.65
C TRP A 485 13.55 -13.45 1.36
N LYS A 486 14.75 -13.89 0.97
CA LYS A 486 15.82 -13.04 0.49
C LYS A 486 16.39 -13.63 -0.80
N PRO A 487 16.81 -12.79 -1.77
CA PRO A 487 17.58 -13.25 -2.92
C PRO A 487 18.83 -14.01 -2.49
N LEU A 488 19.26 -15.00 -3.28
CA LEU A 488 20.38 -15.88 -2.92
C LEU A 488 21.66 -15.07 -2.70
N GLU A 489 21.89 -14.10 -3.58
CA GLU A 489 23.03 -13.19 -3.62
C GLU A 489 23.12 -12.25 -2.40
N LEU A 490 22.00 -12.03 -1.68
CA LEU A 490 21.96 -11.22 -0.46
C LEU A 490 22.05 -12.07 0.82
N ASN A 491 22.20 -13.39 0.71
CA ASN A 491 22.45 -14.24 1.86
C ASN A 491 23.94 -14.21 2.22
N SER A 492 24.26 -13.57 3.33
CA SER A 492 25.59 -13.54 3.93
C SER A 492 25.55 -13.99 5.39
N VAL A 493 26.71 -14.43 5.90
CA VAL A 493 26.93 -14.72 7.31
C VAL A 493 28.29 -14.15 7.71
N ASP A 494 28.33 -13.37 8.78
CA ASP A 494 29.57 -12.79 9.28
C ASP A 494 30.32 -13.81 10.15
N PHE A 495 31.57 -14.10 9.77
CA PHE A 495 32.45 -14.98 10.55
C PHE A 495 33.52 -14.16 11.27
N ARG A 496 33.77 -14.49 12.55
CA ARG A 496 34.98 -14.05 13.23
C ARG A 496 36.16 -14.85 12.67
N LEU A 497 36.90 -14.27 11.73
CA LEU A 497 38.09 -14.89 11.15
C LEU A 497 39.24 -14.88 12.17
N LYS A 498 39.71 -16.06 12.54
CA LYS A 498 40.95 -16.25 13.30
C LYS A 498 41.94 -17.03 12.45
N ILE A 499 42.89 -16.33 11.86
CA ILE A 499 44.00 -16.96 11.13
C ILE A 499 45.00 -17.47 12.16
N VAL A 500 45.34 -18.75 12.08
CA VAL A 500 46.36 -19.38 12.92
C VAL A 500 47.43 -19.95 12.01
N THR A 501 48.68 -19.57 12.23
CA THR A 501 49.84 -20.12 11.52
C THR A 501 50.36 -21.33 12.29
N GLU A 502 50.26 -22.51 11.70
CA GLU A 502 50.86 -23.73 12.24
C GLU A 502 52.19 -23.99 11.52
N GLY A 503 53.30 -23.91 12.28
CA GLY A 503 54.63 -24.25 11.79
C GLY A 503 54.95 -25.71 12.09
N GLY A 504 55.21 -26.52 11.07
CA GLY A 504 55.83 -27.84 11.21
C GLY A 504 57.32 -27.78 10.88
N THR A 505 58.15 -28.51 11.62
CA THR A 505 59.52 -28.82 11.17
C THR A 505 59.42 -29.75 9.96
N GLY A 506 59.79 -29.25 8.78
CA GLY A 506 59.92 -30.08 7.58
C GLY A 506 60.88 -31.25 7.86
N TRP A 507 60.51 -32.44 7.39
CA TRP A 507 61.34 -33.65 7.49
C TRP A 507 62.61 -33.53 6.65
#